data_AF-A0A1H7IUW8-F1
#
_entry.id   AF-A0A1H7IUW8-F1
#
_cell.length_a   1.000
_cell.length_b   1.000
_cell.length_c   1.000
_cell.angle_alpha   90.00
_cell.angle_beta   90.00
_cell.angle_gamma   90.00
#
_symmetry.space_group_name_H-M   'P 1'
#
loop_
_entity.id
_entity.type
_entity.pdbx_description
1 polymer ?
#
loop_
_entity_poly.entity_id
_entity_poly.type
_entity_poly.pdbx_seq_one_letter_code
_entity_poly.pdbx_strand_id
1 'polypeptide(L)'
;MDQIGGAFQTLRDWWAGLPPFPDLGLPAPGDPAVLTVVATMVTGLALMGLVTAWVERRLSLTSLAAFILGWALFFWLWETDREGFRFLSVPEAFVEMVARVIR
;
A
#
# COMPACT_ATOMS: atom_id res chain seq x y z
N MET A 1 -21.28 3.23 22.11
CA MET A 1 -21.12 2.88 20.67
C MET A 1 -21.27 4.11 19.77
N ASP A 2 -21.83 5.23 20.25
CA ASP A 2 -22.11 6.45 19.45
C ASP A 2 -20.85 7.26 19.08
N GLN A 3 -19.79 7.18 19.87
CA GLN A 3 -18.56 7.95 19.68
C GLN A 3 -17.78 7.53 18.41
N ILE A 4 -17.88 6.25 18.03
CA ILE A 4 -17.21 5.70 16.84
C ILE A 4 -17.90 6.17 15.55
N GLY A 5 -19.24 6.24 15.56
CA GLY A 5 -20.03 6.71 14.42
C GLY A 5 -19.77 8.18 14.09
N GLY A 6 -19.70 9.03 15.12
CA GLY A 6 -19.37 10.45 14.95
C GLY A 6 -17.94 10.67 14.43
N ALA A 7 -16.97 9.90 14.92
CA ALA A 7 -15.59 9.96 14.41
C ALA A 7 -15.51 9.58 12.93
N PHE A 8 -16.26 8.55 12.50
CA PHE A 8 -16.30 8.11 11.11
C PHE A 8 -16.93 9.15 10.17
N GLN A 9 -17.99 9.82 10.61
CA GLN A 9 -18.63 10.90 9.86
C GLN A 9 -17.69 12.09 9.66
N THR A 10 -17.02 12.55 10.72
CA THR A 10 -16.04 13.64 10.64
C THR A 10 -14.91 13.31 9.66
N LEU A 11 -14.43 12.06 9.66
CA LEU A 11 -13.35 11.60 8.79
C LEU A 11 -13.79 11.55 7.32
N ARG A 12 -15.02 11.07 7.07
CA ARG A 12 -15.63 11.06 5.73
C ARG A 12 -15.82 12.47 5.19
N ASP A 13 -16.34 13.38 6.01
CA ASP A 13 -16.65 14.74 5.58
C ASP A 13 -15.35 15.53 5.33
N TRP A 14 -14.30 15.29 6.13
CA TRP A 14 -12.95 15.79 5.87
C TRP A 14 -12.37 15.27 4.56
N TRP A 15 -12.48 13.97 4.30
CA TRP A 15 -11.99 13.36 3.05
C TRP A 15 -12.71 13.92 1.83
N ALA A 16 -14.03 14.11 1.91
CA ALA A 16 -14.86 14.66 0.84
C ALA A 16 -14.52 16.12 0.50
N GLY A 17 -13.92 16.87 1.44
CA GLY A 17 -13.47 18.24 1.24
C GLY A 17 -12.06 18.37 0.64
N LEU A 18 -11.35 17.27 0.41
CA LEU A 18 -10.02 17.32 -0.20
C LEU A 18 -10.13 17.76 -1.67
N PRO A 19 -9.27 18.69 -2.13
CA PRO A 19 -9.22 19.05 -3.53
C PRO A 19 -8.91 17.82 -4.38
N PRO A 20 -9.44 17.74 -5.61
CA PRO A 20 -9.07 16.66 -6.52
C PRO A 20 -7.55 16.63 -6.65
N PHE A 21 -6.98 15.42 -6.59
CA PHE A 21 -5.55 15.27 -6.78
C PHE A 21 -5.15 15.88 -8.13
N PRO A 22 -4.17 16.80 -8.15
CA PRO A 22 -3.70 17.37 -9.40
C PRO A 22 -3.24 16.22 -10.30
N ASP A 23 -3.57 16.28 -11.59
CA ASP A 23 -3.10 15.30 -12.55
C ASP A 23 -1.58 15.47 -12.69
N LEU A 24 -0.83 14.61 -12.01
CA LEU A 24 0.63 14.68 -11.92
C LEU A 24 1.31 14.18 -13.22
N GLY A 25 0.54 13.81 -14.25
CA GLY A 25 1.08 13.21 -15.47
C GLY A 25 1.78 11.87 -15.21
N LEU A 26 1.48 11.26 -14.06
CA LEU A 26 2.03 9.95 -13.71
C LEU A 26 1.36 8.89 -14.58
N PRO A 27 2.09 7.83 -14.98
CA PRO A 27 1.48 6.71 -15.68
C PRO A 27 0.28 6.21 -14.85
N ALA A 28 -0.82 5.90 -15.53
CA ALA A 28 -2.07 5.54 -14.87
C ALA A 28 -1.80 4.48 -13.79
N PRO A 29 -2.45 4.57 -12.61
CA PRO A 29 -2.27 3.62 -11.51
C PRO A 29 -2.67 2.18 -11.86
N GLY A 30 -3.04 1.90 -13.12
CA GLY A 30 -3.22 0.57 -13.68
C GLY A 30 -1.93 -0.12 -14.11
N ASP A 31 -0.74 0.43 -13.84
CA ASP A 31 0.50 -0.29 -14.10
C ASP A 31 0.81 -1.28 -12.95
N PRO A 32 0.60 -2.58 -13.16
CA PRO A 32 0.74 -3.59 -12.12
C PRO A 32 2.16 -3.63 -11.55
N ALA A 33 3.19 -3.25 -12.32
CA ALA A 33 4.57 -3.26 -11.85
C ALA A 33 4.79 -2.21 -10.74
N VAL A 34 4.31 -0.99 -10.94
CA VAL A 34 4.46 0.11 -9.96
C VAL A 34 3.72 -0.24 -8.66
N LEU A 35 2.50 -0.75 -8.77
CA LEU A 35 1.70 -1.15 -7.61
C LEU A 35 2.34 -2.30 -6.84
N THR A 36 2.89 -3.29 -7.54
CA THR A 36 3.61 -4.41 -6.91
C THR A 36 4.83 -3.91 -6.13
N VAL A 37 5.61 -3.00 -6.70
CA VAL A 37 6.79 -2.41 -6.04
C VAL A 37 6.35 -1.62 -4.79
N VAL A 38 5.34 -0.78 -4.89
CA VAL A 38 4.82 0.00 -3.76
C VAL A 38 4.29 -0.92 -2.65
N ALA A 39 3.47 -1.92 -3.00
CA ALA A 39 2.97 -2.90 -2.04
C ALA A 39 4.11 -3.65 -1.33
N THR A 40 5.15 -4.03 -2.07
CA THR A 40 6.34 -4.68 -1.52
C THR A 40 7.09 -3.77 -0.56
N MET A 41 7.34 -2.51 -0.95
CA MET A 41 8.04 -1.54 -0.10
C MET A 41 7.25 -1.24 1.18
N VAL A 42 5.95 -0.96 1.07
CA VAL A 42 5.09 -0.67 2.23
C VAL A 42 5.08 -1.86 3.18
N THR A 43 4.93 -3.08 2.66
CA THR A 43 4.92 -4.30 3.49
C THR A 43 6.28 -4.55 4.14
N GLY A 44 7.38 -4.41 3.40
CA GLY A 44 8.74 -4.62 3.91
C GLY A 44 9.14 -3.62 4.98
N LEU A 45 8.83 -2.34 4.77
CA LEU A 45 9.08 -1.28 5.76
C LEU A 45 8.21 -1.46 7.01
N ALA A 46 6.93 -1.80 6.84
CA ALA A 46 6.04 -2.07 7.96
C ALA A 46 6.47 -3.31 8.76
N LEU A 47 6.94 -4.35 8.08
CA LEU A 47 7.49 -5.55 8.70
C LEU A 47 8.75 -5.22 9.52
N MET A 48 9.68 -4.43 8.98
CA MET A 48 10.84 -3.96 9.74
C MET A 48 10.40 -3.17 10.98
N GLY A 49 9.45 -2.26 10.82
CA GLY A 49 8.88 -1.52 11.95
C GLY A 49 8.23 -2.42 13.00
N LEU A 50 7.61 -3.53 12.60
CA LEU A 50 7.06 -4.55 13.50
C LEU A 50 8.16 -5.35 14.21
N VAL A 51 9.23 -5.72 13.50
CA VAL A 51 10.38 -6.41 14.08
C VAL A 51 11.07 -5.52 15.12
N THR A 52 11.32 -4.25 14.80
CA THR A 52 11.88 -3.28 15.75
C THR A 52 10.98 -3.11 16.96
N ALA A 53 9.68 -2.91 16.76
CA ALA A 53 8.68 -2.81 17.82
C ALA A 53 8.65 -4.06 18.73
N TRP A 54 8.81 -5.24 18.14
CA TRP A 54 8.89 -6.51 18.87
C TRP A 54 10.15 -6.58 19.73
N VAL A 55 11.31 -6.25 19.17
CA VAL A 55 12.59 -6.20 19.89
C VAL A 55 12.53 -5.23 21.07
N GLU A 56 11.90 -4.08 20.88
CA GLU A 56 11.74 -3.05 21.91
C GLU A 56 10.61 -3.34 22.92
N ARG A 57 9.88 -4.46 22.77
CA ARG A 57 8.65 -4.80 23.53
C ARG A 57 7.60 -3.69 23.53
N ARG A 58 7.60 -2.84 22.50
CA ARG A 58 6.64 -1.75 22.29
C ARG A 58 5.91 -2.00 20.98
N LEU A 59 4.72 -2.57 21.07
CA LEU A 59 3.87 -2.78 19.90
C LEU A 59 3.52 -1.43 19.27
N SER A 60 4.04 -1.19 18.07
CA SER A 60 3.69 -0.03 17.25
C SER A 60 2.39 -0.33 16.51
N LEU A 61 1.28 0.26 16.98
CA LEU A 61 -0.01 0.24 16.27
C LEU A 61 0.12 0.78 14.85
N THR A 62 1.00 1.76 14.64
CA THR A 62 1.27 2.35 13.32
C THR A 62 1.92 1.34 12.38
N SER A 63 2.91 0.58 12.85
CA SER A 63 3.58 -0.45 12.03
C SER A 63 2.63 -1.60 11.73
N LEU A 64 1.76 -1.96 12.67
CA LEU A 64 0.73 -2.98 12.46
C LEU A 64 -0.30 -2.52 11.42
N ALA A 65 -0.80 -1.29 11.53
CA ALA A 65 -1.73 -0.72 10.55
C ALA A 65 -1.10 -0.64 9.15
N ALA A 66 0.16 -0.20 9.04
CA ALA A 66 0.88 -0.17 7.78
C ALA A 66 1.11 -1.57 7.20
N PHE A 67 1.35 -2.58 8.04
CA PHE A 67 1.52 -3.95 7.60
C PHE A 67 0.21 -4.55 7.08
N ILE A 68 -0.89 -4.31 7.78
CA ILE A 68 -2.24 -4.68 7.33
C ILE A 68 -2.58 -3.99 6.00
N LEU A 69 -2.22 -2.72 5.86
CA LEU A 69 -2.41 -1.97 4.61
C LEU A 69 -1.59 -2.58 3.46
N GLY A 70 -0.32 -2.92 3.69
CA GLY A 70 0.53 -3.58 2.71
C GLY A 70 -0.05 -4.92 2.25
N TRP A 71 -0.56 -5.72 3.20
CA TRP A 71 -1.28 -6.96 2.91
C TRP A 71 -2.58 -6.73 2.13
N ALA A 72 -3.35 -5.70 2.48
CA ALA A 72 -4.57 -5.35 1.76
C ALA A 72 -4.29 -4.96 0.30
N LEU A 73 -3.18 -4.26 0.05
CA LEU A 73 -2.72 -3.93 -1.31
C LEU A 73 -2.36 -5.19 -2.10
N PHE A 74 -1.62 -6.12 -1.49
CA PHE A 74 -1.31 -7.41 -2.12
C PHE A 74 -2.56 -8.23 -2.41
N PHE A 75 -3.51 -8.27 -1.47
CA PHE A 75 -4.79 -8.96 -1.65
C PHE A 75 -5.61 -8.34 -2.80
N TRP A 76 -5.66 -7.01 -2.84
CA TRP A 76 -6.36 -6.28 -3.90
C TRP A 76 -5.72 -6.51 -5.27
N LEU A 77 -4.38 -6.52 -5.33
CA LEU A 77 -3.63 -6.79 -6.55
C LEU A 77 -3.85 -8.23 -7.04
N TRP A 78 -3.86 -9.19 -6.11
CA TRP A 78 -4.21 -10.58 -6.41
C TRP A 78 -5.65 -10.74 -6.92
N GLU A 79 -6.61 -10.00 -6.38
CA GLU A 79 -8.00 -10.04 -6.86
C GLU A 79 -8.15 -9.41 -8.25
N THR A 80 -7.38 -8.35 -8.53
CA THR A 80 -7.43 -7.61 -9.80
C THR A 80 -6.78 -8.39 -10.94
N ASP A 81 -5.73 -9.17 -10.67
CA ASP A 81 -5.00 -9.95 -11.67
C ASP A 81 -4.81 -11.42 -11.25
N ARG A 82 -5.92 -12.10 -10.95
CA ARG A 82 -5.94 -13.49 -10.46
C ARG A 82 -5.21 -14.50 -11.35
N GLU A 83 -5.15 -14.25 -12.65
CA GLU A 83 -4.56 -15.16 -13.64
C GLU A 83 -3.06 -14.88 -13.88
N GLY A 84 -2.61 -13.63 -13.73
CA GLY A 84 -1.20 -13.21 -13.90
C GLY A 84 -0.36 -13.24 -12.62
N PHE A 85 -0.98 -13.19 -11.43
CA PHE A 85 -0.25 -13.04 -10.17
C PHE A 85 0.46 -14.33 -9.71
N ARG A 86 1.71 -14.52 -10.15
CA ARG A 86 2.61 -15.60 -9.73
C ARG A 86 3.64 -15.10 -8.72
N PHE A 87 4.30 -16.01 -7.99
CA PHE A 87 5.40 -15.64 -7.08
C PHE A 87 6.55 -14.87 -7.79
N LEU A 88 6.66 -15.02 -9.11
CA LEU A 88 7.61 -14.29 -9.96
C LEU A 88 7.17 -12.87 -10.33
N SER A 89 5.90 -12.48 -10.11
CA SER A 89 5.40 -11.14 -10.43
C SER A 89 6.10 -10.06 -9.61
N VAL A 90 6.50 -10.38 -8.38
CA VAL A 90 7.24 -9.45 -7.51
C VAL A 90 8.59 -9.09 -8.12
N PRO A 91 9.55 -10.01 -8.34
CA PRO A 91 10.83 -9.65 -8.96
C PRO A 91 10.69 -9.10 -10.38
N GLU A 92 9.72 -9.58 -11.17
CA GLU A 92 9.44 -9.06 -12.52
C GLU A 92 9.04 -7.58 -12.49
N ALA A 93 8.14 -7.19 -11.57
CA ALA A 93 7.74 -5.81 -11.38
C ALA A 93 8.92 -4.88 -11.04
N PHE A 94 9.88 -5.34 -10.24
CA PHE A 94 11.10 -4.58 -9.96
C PHE A 94 11.98 -4.43 -11.21
N VAL A 95 12.13 -5.48 -12.01
CA VAL A 95 12.90 -5.42 -13.27
C VAL A 95 12.24 -4.47 -14.26
N GLU A 96 10.92 -4.52 -14.40
CA GLU A 96 10.17 -3.63 -15.29
C GLU A 96 10.27 -2.17 -14.86
N MET A 97 10.18 -1.89 -13.55
CA MET A 97 10.42 -0.55 -13.01
C MET A 97 11.83 -0.05 -13.31
N VAL A 98 12.85 -0.88 -13.12
CA VAL A 98 14.25 -0.52 -13.43
C VAL A 98 14.42 -0.27 -14.93
N ALA A 99 13.85 -1.14 -15.78
CA ALA A 99 13.90 -0.97 -17.23
C ALA A 99 13.24 0.33 -17.68
N ARG A 100 12.14 0.73 -17.03
CA ARG A 100 11.45 2.00 -17.30
C ARG A 100 12.27 3.22 -16.87
N VAL A 101 13.05 3.13 -15.79
CA VAL A 101 13.90 4.25 -15.31
C VAL A 101 15.15 4.45 -16.18
N ILE A 102 15.71 3.37 -16.73
CA ILE A 102 16.94 3.42 -17.53
C ILE A 102 16.68 3.89 -18.98
N ARG A 103 15.44 3.77 -19.46
CA ARG A 103 15.02 4.14 -20.82
C ARG A 103 14.67 5.61 -20.94
#